data_AF-A0A5M3VYW5-F1
#
_entry.id   AF-A0A5M3VYW5-F1
#
_cell.length_a   1.000
_cell.length_b   1.000
_cell.length_c   1.000
_cell.angle_alpha   90.00
_cell.angle_beta   90.00
_cell.angle_gamma   90.00
#
_symmetry.space_group_name_H-M   'P 1'
#
loop_
_entity.id
_entity.type
_entity.pdbx_description
1 polymer ?
#
loop_
_entity_poly.entity_id
_entity_poly.type
_entity_poly.pdbx_seq_one_letter_code
_entity_poly.pdbx_strand_id
1 'polypeptide(L)' 'MNSSRRWLVIATMSSWVIGLLWMVVLYVAPETPVISALGNLNLLIARLLLTLGAVFVVALLITTLVARRR' A
#
# COMPACT_ATOMS: atom_id res chain seq x y z
N MET A 1 17.57 1.19 -15.20
CA MET A 1 16.50 1.71 -14.33
C MET A 1 17.12 2.04 -12.97
N ASN A 2 17.21 3.32 -12.58
CA ASN A 2 17.87 3.72 -11.33
C ASN A 2 17.30 2.96 -10.14
N SER A 3 18.15 2.47 -9.24
CA SER A 3 17.77 1.64 -8.09
C SER A 3 16.62 2.25 -7.28
N SER A 4 16.59 3.57 -7.08
CA SER A 4 15.52 4.27 -6.35
C SER A 4 14.12 4.14 -6.99
N ARG A 5 14.02 4.12 -8.32
CA ARG A 5 12.72 3.97 -9.02
C ARG A 5 12.16 2.55 -8.88
N ARG A 6 13.03 1.53 -8.88
CA ARG A 6 12.63 0.15 -8.63
C ARG A 6 12.04 -0.02 -7.23
N TRP A 7 12.66 0.58 -6.22
CA TRP A 7 12.18 0.52 -4.85
C TRP A 7 10.82 1.20 -4.66
N LEU A 8 10.56 2.33 -5.32
CA LEU A 8 9.24 2.97 -5.27
C LEU A 8 8.14 2.07 -5.86
N VAL A 9 8.42 1.43 -7.00
CA VAL A 9 7.47 0.49 -7.63
C VAL A 9 7.19 -0.71 -6.71
N ILE A 10 8.24 -1.30 -6.13
CA ILE A 10 8.11 -2.43 -5.21
C ILE A 10 7.31 -2.00 -3.96
N ALA A 11 7.63 -0.85 -3.37
CA ALA A 11 6.93 -0.34 -2.19
C ALA A 11 5.43 -0.10 -2.47
N THR A 12 5.08 0.51 -3.61
CA THR A 12 3.68 0.66 -4.04
C THR A 12 2.97 -0.68 -4.08
N MET A 13 3.54 -1.65 -4.80
CA MET A 13 2.89 -2.94 -5.03
C MET A 13 2.73 -3.72 -3.72
N SER A 14 3.78 -3.75 -2.89
CA SER A 14 3.72 -4.38 -1.58
C SER A 14 2.65 -3.75 -0.69
N SER A 15 2.59 -2.41 -0.60
CA SER A 15 1.58 -1.73 0.23
C SER A 15 0.15 -2.02 -0.25
N TRP A 16 -0.09 -2.02 -1.57
CA TRP A 16 -1.41 -2.31 -2.12
C TRP A 16 -1.82 -3.77 -1.96
N VAL A 17 -0.91 -4.71 -2.26
CA VAL A 17 -1.18 -6.14 -2.11
C VAL A 17 -1.48 -6.46 -0.66
N ILE A 18 -0.67 -5.97 0.29
CA ILE A 18 -0.91 -6.21 1.72
C ILE A 18 -2.23 -5.54 2.16
N GLY A 19 -2.52 -4.32 1.73
CA GLY A 19 -3.78 -3.64 2.04
C GLY A 19 -5.01 -4.38 1.50
N LEU A 20 -4.94 -4.90 0.28
CA LEU A 20 -5.99 -5.73 -0.33
C LEU A 20 -6.15 -7.06 0.41
N LEU A 21 -5.05 -7.76 0.70
CA LEU A 21 -5.09 -9.00 1.46
C LEU A 21 -5.69 -8.79 2.85
N TRP A 22 -5.37 -7.66 3.51
CA TRP A 22 -5.97 -7.30 4.79
C TRP A 22 -7.49 -7.15 4.71
N MET A 23 -7.97 -6.47 3.67
CA MET A 23 -9.42 -6.35 3.40
C MET A 23 -10.05 -7.71 3.13
N VAL A 24 -9.41 -8.56 2.32
CA VAL A 24 -9.90 -9.91 2.03
C VAL A 24 -10.08 -10.70 3.32
N VAL A 25 -9.06 -10.74 4.20
CA VAL A 25 -9.18 -11.46 5.47
C VAL A 25 -10.26 -10.85 6.36
N LEU A 26 -10.36 -9.51 6.43
CA LEU A 26 -11.39 -8.82 7.21
C LEU A 26 -12.82 -9.21 6.79
N TYR A 27 -13.07 -9.40 5.49
CA TYR A 27 -14.42 -9.73 4.99
C TYR A 27 -14.68 -11.24 4.84
N VAL A 28 -13.65 -12.06 4.70
CA VAL A 28 -13.78 -13.51 4.47
C VAL A 28 -13.65 -14.32 5.75
N ALA A 29 -12.80 -13.89 6.69
CA ALA A 29 -12.52 -14.60 7.95
C ALA A 29 -12.35 -13.60 9.13
N PRO A 30 -13.39 -12.81 9.46
CA PRO A 30 -13.35 -11.80 10.51
C PRO A 30 -13.05 -12.37 11.91
N GLU A 31 -13.34 -13.64 12.14
CA GLU A 31 -13.15 -14.36 13.40
C GLU A 31 -11.69 -14.74 13.71
N THR A 32 -10.76 -14.50 12.78
CA THR A 32 -9.34 -14.75 13.03
C THR A 32 -8.85 -13.93 14.25
N PRO A 33 -7.93 -14.46 15.08
CA PRO A 33 -7.59 -13.85 16.37
C PRO A 33 -7.09 -12.41 16.24
N VAL A 34 -6.32 -12.13 15.18
CA VAL A 34 -5.75 -10.80 14.92
C VAL A 34 -6.84 -9.82 14.48
N ILE A 35 -7.70 -10.23 13.54
CA ILE A 35 -8.74 -9.35 13.00
C ILE A 35 -9.81 -9.05 14.05
N SER A 36 -10.27 -10.08 14.78
CA SER A 36 -11.29 -9.92 15.82
C SER A 36 -10.82 -9.01 16.96
N ALA A 37 -9.54 -9.09 17.35
CA ALA A 37 -8.97 -8.23 18.39
C ALA A 37 -8.83 -6.75 17.96
N LEU A 38 -8.67 -6.48 16.67
CA LEU A 38 -8.39 -5.13 16.15
C LEU A 38 -9.65 -4.28 15.94
N GLY A 39 -10.84 -4.90 15.79
CA GLY A 39 -12.10 -4.18 15.61
C GLY A 39 -12.03 -3.09 14.51
N ASN A 40 -12.33 -1.85 14.86
CA ASN A 40 -12.32 -0.71 13.92
C ASN A 40 -10.92 -0.34 13.39
N LEU A 41 -9.84 -0.76 14.07
CA LEU A 41 -8.48 -0.50 13.61
C LEU A 41 -8.16 -1.25 12.31
N ASN A 42 -8.87 -2.34 12.00
CA ASN A 42 -8.69 -3.06 10.73
C ASN A 42 -8.94 -2.16 9.51
N LEU A 43 -9.99 -1.33 9.56
CA LEU A 43 -10.31 -0.40 8.47
C LEU A 43 -9.24 0.68 8.34
N LEU A 44 -8.69 1.15 9.47
CA LEU A 44 -7.60 2.12 9.46
C LEU A 44 -6.33 1.53 8.85
N ILE A 45 -5.95 0.30 9.22
CA ILE A 45 -4.77 -0.40 8.69
C ILE A 45 -4.89 -0.60 7.17
N ALA A 46 -6.03 -1.14 6.71
CA ALA A 46 -6.27 -1.32 5.29
C ALA A 46 -6.19 0.02 4.53
N ARG A 47 -6.83 1.07 5.06
CA ARG A 47 -6.82 2.40 4.45
C ARG A 47 -5.41 3.01 4.41
N LEU A 48 -4.62 2.86 5.47
CA LEU A 48 -3.25 3.35 5.54
C LEU A 48 -2.37 2.66 4.50
N LEU A 49 -2.45 1.33 4.38
CA LEU A 49 -1.68 0.55 3.40
C LEU A 49 -2.02 0.96 1.96
N LEU A 50 -3.31 1.11 1.65
CA LEU A 50 -3.74 1.55 0.31
C LEU A 50 -3.28 2.99 0.01
N THR A 51 -3.39 3.89 0.99
CA THR A 51 -2.98 5.30 0.86
C THR A 51 -1.47 5.41 0.70
N LEU A 52 -0.68 4.64 1.46
CA LEU A 52 0.79 4.60 1.34
C LEU A 52 1.22 4.18 -0.06
N GLY A 53 0.59 3.15 -0.63
CA GLY A 53 0.90 2.76 -2.01
C GLY A 53 0.62 3.89 -3.01
N ALA A 54 -0.47 4.65 -2.83
CA ALA A 54 -0.78 5.80 -3.66
C ALA A 54 0.26 6.93 -3.52
N VAL A 55 0.75 7.19 -2.30
CA VAL A 55 1.83 8.16 -2.06
C VAL A 55 3.11 7.76 -2.81
N PHE A 56 3.48 6.48 -2.79
CA PHE A 56 4.64 5.99 -3.54
C PHE A 56 4.45 6.10 -5.07
N VAL A 57 3.23 5.91 -5.58
CA VAL A 57 2.93 6.17 -7.01
C VAL A 57 3.12 7.63 -7.34
N VAL A 58 2.59 8.53 -6.52
CA VAL A 58 2.75 9.99 -6.75
C VAL A 58 4.23 10.37 -6.72
N ALA A 59 5.00 9.86 -5.77
CA ALA A 59 6.45 10.07 -5.72
C ALA A 59 7.14 9.54 -7.00
N LEU A 60 6.78 8.33 -7.46
CA LEU A 60 7.29 7.77 -8.70
C LEU A 60 6.95 8.68 -9.89
N LEU A 61 5.70 9.13 -10.01
CA LEU A 61 5.27 10.05 -11.07
C LEU A 61 6.08 11.34 -11.04
N ILE A 62 6.22 11.98 -9.88
CA ILE A 62 7.02 13.20 -9.73
C ILE A 62 8.47 12.95 -10.18
N THR A 63 9.12 11.88 -9.73
CA THR A 63 10.50 11.58 -10.15
C THR A 63 10.62 11.35 -11.65
N THR A 64 9.63 10.72 -12.29
CA THR A 64 9.62 10.51 -13.74
C THR A 64 9.38 11.80 -14.51
N LEU A 65 8.47 12.66 -14.05
CA LEU A 65 8.18 13.95 -14.68
C LEU A 65 9.36 14.91 -14.56
N VAL A 66 10.01 14.98 -13.39
CA VAL A 66 11.22 15.78 -13.19
C VAL A 66 12.36 15.29 -14.08
N ALA A 67 12.55 13.97 -14.20
CA ALA A 67 13.56 13.39 -15.08
C ALA A 67 13.28 13.63 -16.58
N ARG A 68 12.02 13.87 -16.97
CA ARG A 68 11.66 14.23 -18.36
C ARG A 68 11.82 15.73 -18.66
N ARG A 69 11.85 16.59 -17.64
CA ARG A 69 12.00 18.04 -17.79
C ARG A 69 13.46 18.51 -17.81
N ARG A 70 14.42 17.63 -17.54
CA ARG A 70 15.87 17.86 -17.69
C ARG A 70 16.34 17.24 -18.98
#